data_AF-A0AAN6IE11-F1
#
_entry.id   AF-A0AAN6IE11-F1
#
_cell.length_a   1.000
_cell.length_b   1.000
_cell.length_c   1.000
_cell.angle_alpha   90.00
_cell.angle_beta   90.00
_cell.angle_gamma   90.00
#
_symmetry.space_group_name_H-M   'P 1'
#
loop_
_entity.id
_entity.type
_entity.pdbx_description
1 polymer ?
#
loop_
_entity_poly.entity_id
_entity_poly.type
_entity_poly.pdbx_seq_one_letter_code
_entity_poly.pdbx_strand_id
1 'polypeptide(L)'
;MAALTTDQVKSLDQARLRLLALHTSLVALRSEITTQSQLPSWPTLQTHANLVSNNMQQIVAQLSEYRELFQSTVAFPLPQFPGKERAFILETLLRTKLEPSVEEWIEEGQRISADQNKGSHSGLSDEDRSALWQWAPGAANKEARKQKWGADYTFQEMQNGIENVVTGLRRELVEPPDDEADEDIDEDGDDFDEDDDEEDEDKMDVEEPKAEATSAAATGTLSRPVITTQMPLQIVHKYMTTGR
;
A
#
# COMPACT_ATOMS: atom_id res chain seq x y z
N MET A 1 -23.93 33.30 7.13
CA MET A 1 -23.05 32.14 7.00
C MET A 1 -21.63 32.64 6.98
N ALA A 2 -20.74 32.10 7.80
CA ALA A 2 -19.32 32.48 7.74
C ALA A 2 -18.73 31.97 6.42
N ALA A 3 -17.99 32.81 5.71
CA ALA A 3 -17.24 32.36 4.55
C ALA A 3 -16.10 31.43 5.01
N LEU A 4 -15.84 30.36 4.25
CA LEU A 4 -14.70 29.50 4.52
C LEU A 4 -13.41 30.30 4.35
N THR A 5 -12.45 30.05 5.24
CA THR A 5 -11.10 30.59 5.11
C THR A 5 -10.37 29.92 3.96
N THR A 6 -9.37 30.59 3.39
CA THR A 6 -8.56 30.03 2.29
C THR A 6 -7.91 28.70 2.65
N ASP A 7 -7.54 28.51 3.91
CA ASP A 7 -6.94 27.26 4.40
C ASP A 7 -7.95 26.10 4.42
N GLN A 8 -9.19 26.38 4.85
CA GLN A 8 -10.28 25.40 4.81
C GLN A 8 -10.67 25.01 3.37
N VAL A 9 -10.54 25.92 2.42
CA VAL A 9 -10.74 25.61 1.00
C VAL A 9 -9.63 24.71 0.48
N LYS A 10 -8.38 24.92 0.91
CA LYS A 10 -7.25 24.05 0.53
C LYS A 10 -7.42 22.64 1.05
N SER A 11 -7.88 22.45 2.29
CA SER A 11 -8.10 21.10 2.85
C SER A 11 -9.24 20.36 2.15
N LEU A 12 -10.30 21.06 1.72
CA LEU A 12 -11.33 20.51 0.83
C LEU A 12 -10.78 20.07 -0.53
N ASP A 13 -9.91 20.89 -1.14
CA ASP A 13 -9.30 20.55 -2.43
C ASP A 13 -8.33 19.35 -2.31
N GLN A 14 -7.56 19.28 -1.22
CA GLN A 14 -6.76 18.10 -0.92
C GLN A 14 -7.63 16.84 -0.81
N ALA A 15 -8.79 16.92 -0.15
CA ALA A 15 -9.69 15.77 -0.02
C ALA A 15 -10.26 15.35 -1.38
N ARG A 16 -10.59 16.33 -2.23
CA ARG A 16 -10.98 16.10 -3.63
C ARG A 16 -9.87 15.39 -4.41
N LEU A 17 -8.61 15.81 -4.30
CA LEU A 17 -7.49 15.18 -4.99
C LEU A 17 -7.30 13.71 -4.57
N ARG A 18 -7.45 13.40 -3.28
CA ARG A 18 -7.39 12.01 -2.79
C ARG A 18 -8.55 11.16 -3.29
N LEU A 19 -9.77 11.68 -3.29
CA LEU A 19 -10.93 10.99 -3.87
C LEU A 19 -10.76 10.75 -5.37
N LEU A 20 -10.15 11.69 -6.09
CA LEU A 20 -9.82 11.54 -7.50
C LEU A 20 -8.79 10.42 -7.71
N ALA A 21 -7.74 10.35 -6.90
CA ALA A 21 -6.75 9.28 -6.95
C ALA A 21 -7.37 7.89 -6.68
N LEU A 22 -8.29 7.79 -5.72
CA LEU A 22 -9.04 6.55 -5.50
C LEU A 22 -9.90 6.20 -6.74
N HIS A 23 -10.61 7.18 -7.30
CA HIS A 23 -11.43 6.97 -8.49
C HIS A 23 -10.60 6.47 -9.68
N THR A 24 -9.45 7.09 -9.96
CA THR A 24 -8.58 6.64 -11.06
C THR A 24 -8.08 5.21 -10.83
N SER A 25 -7.72 4.85 -9.59
CA SER A 25 -7.33 3.47 -9.25
C SER A 25 -8.45 2.45 -9.46
N LEU A 26 -9.70 2.80 -9.13
CA LEU A 26 -10.86 1.94 -9.35
C LEU A 26 -11.23 1.81 -10.83
N VAL A 27 -11.12 2.90 -11.60
CA VAL A 27 -11.34 2.87 -13.06
C VAL A 27 -10.29 2.01 -13.74
N ALA A 28 -9.02 2.10 -13.34
CA ALA A 28 -7.95 1.25 -13.87
C ALA A 28 -8.25 -0.24 -13.59
N LEU A 29 -8.59 -0.59 -12.35
CA LEU A 29 -8.96 -1.96 -11.97
C LEU A 29 -10.18 -2.46 -12.74
N ARG A 30 -11.22 -1.63 -12.86
CA ARG A 30 -12.42 -1.97 -13.65
C ARG A 30 -12.06 -2.20 -15.11
N SER A 31 -11.26 -1.31 -15.69
CA SER A 31 -10.81 -1.43 -17.07
C SER A 31 -10.13 -2.77 -17.28
N GLU A 32 -9.15 -3.12 -16.44
CA GLU A 32 -8.42 -4.38 -16.55
C GLU A 32 -9.32 -5.62 -16.45
N ILE A 33 -10.28 -5.62 -15.51
CA ILE A 33 -11.24 -6.72 -15.35
C ILE A 33 -12.18 -6.84 -16.55
N THR A 34 -12.55 -5.73 -17.18
CA THR A 34 -13.52 -5.71 -18.30
C THR A 34 -12.90 -5.91 -19.67
N THR A 35 -11.63 -5.51 -19.86
CA THR A 35 -10.94 -5.62 -21.15
C THR A 35 -10.31 -7.00 -21.35
N GLN A 36 -9.92 -7.68 -20.27
CA GLN A 36 -9.37 -9.03 -20.36
C GLN A 36 -10.51 -10.05 -20.38
N SER A 37 -10.49 -10.95 -21.38
CA SER A 37 -11.45 -12.07 -21.48
C SER A 37 -11.23 -13.13 -20.40
N GLN A 38 -10.07 -13.10 -19.75
CA GLN A 38 -9.69 -13.95 -18.64
C GLN A 38 -9.48 -13.08 -17.41
N LEU A 39 -9.75 -13.63 -16.23
CA LEU A 39 -9.51 -12.94 -14.97
C LEU A 39 -8.01 -12.57 -14.85
N PRO A 40 -7.67 -11.36 -14.38
CA PRO A 40 -6.29 -10.97 -14.13
C PRO A 40 -5.57 -11.95 -13.21
N SER A 41 -4.25 -12.00 -13.31
CA SER A 41 -3.45 -12.83 -12.42
C SER A 41 -3.63 -12.41 -10.96
N TRP A 42 -3.60 -13.37 -10.03
CA TRP A 42 -3.75 -13.07 -8.59
C TRP A 42 -2.75 -12.02 -8.08
N PRO A 43 -1.45 -12.05 -8.43
CA PRO A 43 -0.53 -10.99 -8.04
C PRO A 43 -0.97 -9.60 -8.50
N THR A 44 -1.48 -9.47 -9.73
CA THR A 44 -2.00 -8.20 -10.25
C THR A 44 -3.22 -7.72 -9.48
N LEU A 45 -4.16 -8.62 -9.18
CA LEU A 45 -5.32 -8.27 -8.36
C LEU A 45 -4.89 -7.81 -6.95
N GLN A 46 -3.89 -8.48 -6.37
CA GLN A 46 -3.36 -8.13 -5.06
C GLN A 46 -2.68 -6.75 -5.05
N THR A 47 -1.92 -6.40 -6.09
CA THR A 47 -1.31 -5.06 -6.18
C THR A 47 -2.37 -3.96 -6.29
N HIS A 48 -3.41 -4.17 -7.11
CA HIS A 48 -4.52 -3.23 -7.20
C HIS A 48 -5.31 -3.11 -5.89
N ALA A 49 -5.58 -4.22 -5.20
CA ALA A 49 -6.24 -4.20 -3.89
C ALA A 49 -5.41 -3.44 -2.83
N ASN A 50 -4.09 -3.64 -2.82
CA ASN A 50 -3.18 -2.89 -1.94
C ASN A 50 -3.20 -1.39 -2.26
N LEU A 51 -3.19 -1.02 -3.54
CA LEU A 51 -3.26 0.39 -3.95
C LEU A 51 -4.56 1.05 -3.49
N VAL A 52 -5.70 0.39 -3.69
CA VAL A 52 -7.01 0.88 -3.25
C VAL A 52 -7.05 1.02 -1.73
N SER A 53 -6.54 0.01 -1.00
CA SER A 53 -6.46 0.04 0.48
C SER A 53 -5.62 1.21 0.98
N ASN A 54 -4.45 1.45 0.38
CA ASN A 54 -3.59 2.57 0.74
C ASN A 54 -4.26 3.94 0.49
N ASN A 55 -4.92 4.10 -0.67
CA ASN A 55 -5.68 5.32 -0.96
C ASN A 55 -6.82 5.53 0.04
N MET A 56 -7.53 4.46 0.41
CA MET A 56 -8.62 4.53 1.38
C MET A 56 -8.11 4.90 2.78
N GLN A 57 -6.97 4.35 3.22
CA GLN A 57 -6.33 4.73 4.48
C GLN A 57 -5.93 6.20 4.51
N GLN A 58 -5.37 6.73 3.41
CA GLN A 58 -5.02 8.14 3.29
C GLN A 58 -6.26 9.05 3.36
N ILE A 59 -7.36 8.68 2.70
CA ILE A 59 -8.62 9.43 2.77
C ILE A 59 -9.15 9.44 4.21
N VAL A 60 -9.15 8.29 4.89
CA VAL A 60 -9.61 8.20 6.29
C VAL A 60 -8.75 9.07 7.20
N ALA A 61 -7.43 9.02 7.06
CA ALA A 61 -6.50 9.85 7.83
C ALA A 61 -6.82 11.35 7.63
N GLN A 62 -6.97 11.78 6.38
CA GLN A 62 -7.28 13.18 6.07
C GLN A 62 -8.67 13.62 6.58
N LEU A 63 -9.70 12.79 6.39
CA LEU A 63 -11.04 13.09 6.90
C LEU A 63 -11.07 13.15 8.44
N SER A 64 -10.21 12.36 9.11
CA SER A 64 -10.06 12.40 10.56
C SER A 64 -9.33 13.66 11.06
N GLU A 65 -8.31 14.11 10.33
CA GLU A 65 -7.53 15.33 10.63
C GLU A 65 -8.41 16.59 10.56
N TYR A 66 -9.22 16.73 9.51
CA TYR A 66 -10.09 17.89 9.30
C TYR A 66 -11.56 17.63 9.70
N ARG A 67 -11.82 16.70 10.63
CA ARG A 67 -13.17 16.28 11.02
C ARG A 67 -14.08 17.44 11.44
N GLU A 68 -13.59 18.34 12.28
CA GLU A 68 -14.39 19.47 12.79
C GLU A 68 -14.83 20.42 11.66
N LEU A 69 -13.97 20.62 10.66
CA LEU A 69 -14.27 21.42 9.48
C LEU A 69 -15.37 20.77 8.64
N PHE A 70 -15.24 19.48 8.34
CA PHE A 70 -16.23 18.78 7.52
C PHE A 70 -17.57 18.63 8.22
N GLN A 71 -17.60 18.52 9.55
CA GLN A 71 -18.85 18.45 10.32
C GLN A 71 -19.57 19.80 10.42
N SER A 72 -18.83 20.92 10.46
CA SER A 72 -19.42 22.26 10.54
C SER A 72 -19.81 22.85 9.19
N THR A 73 -19.25 22.32 8.09
CA THR A 73 -19.52 22.79 6.73
C THR A 73 -20.74 22.09 6.13
N VAL A 74 -21.66 22.85 5.55
CA VAL A 74 -22.85 22.34 4.87
C VAL A 74 -22.79 22.69 3.38
N ALA A 75 -22.99 21.69 2.51
CA ALA A 75 -23.06 21.89 1.08
C ALA A 75 -24.48 22.29 0.65
N PHE A 76 -24.59 23.33 -0.19
CA PHE A 76 -25.85 23.75 -0.81
C PHE A 76 -25.61 24.14 -2.29
N PRO A 77 -26.62 23.99 -3.17
CA PRO A 77 -26.46 24.35 -4.58
C PRO A 77 -26.27 25.87 -4.74
N LEU A 78 -25.41 26.25 -5.67
CA LEU A 78 -25.22 27.65 -6.03
C LEU A 78 -26.41 28.18 -6.86
N PRO A 79 -26.68 29.50 -6.86
CA PRO A 79 -27.78 30.08 -7.63
C PRO A 79 -27.73 29.80 -9.15
N GLN A 80 -26.54 29.55 -9.70
CA GLN A 80 -26.36 29.17 -11.10
C GLN A 80 -26.77 27.72 -11.43
N PHE A 81 -27.02 26.88 -10.43
CA PHE A 81 -27.40 25.49 -10.68
C PHE A 81 -28.88 25.40 -11.13
N PRO A 82 -29.21 24.67 -12.21
CA PRO A 82 -30.58 24.57 -12.73
C PRO A 82 -31.45 23.63 -11.86
N GLY A 83 -31.84 24.10 -10.67
CA GLY A 83 -32.52 23.29 -9.66
C GLY A 83 -33.88 22.73 -10.07
N LYS A 84 -34.61 23.41 -10.99
CA LYS A 84 -35.92 22.94 -11.46
C LYS A 84 -35.83 21.81 -12.49
N GLU A 85 -34.84 21.85 -13.37
CA GLU A 85 -34.67 20.88 -14.46
C GLU A 85 -33.90 19.64 -13.99
N ARG A 86 -32.97 19.82 -13.05
CA ARG A 86 -32.03 18.78 -12.59
C ARG A 86 -32.13 18.48 -11.10
N ALA A 87 -33.34 18.59 -10.54
CA ALA A 87 -33.60 18.30 -9.12
C ALA A 87 -33.14 16.89 -8.73
N PHE A 88 -33.42 15.88 -9.56
CA PHE A 88 -33.04 14.48 -9.31
C PHE A 88 -31.53 14.27 -9.17
N ILE A 89 -30.74 14.95 -10.01
CA ILE A 89 -29.28 14.87 -9.96
C ILE A 89 -28.76 15.51 -8.66
N LEU A 90 -29.34 16.64 -8.27
CA LEU A 90 -28.98 17.32 -7.03
C LEU A 90 -29.29 16.45 -5.81
N GLU A 91 -30.45 15.82 -5.77
CA GLU A 91 -30.84 14.89 -4.72
C GLU A 91 -29.86 13.72 -4.63
N THR A 92 -29.44 13.18 -5.77
CA THR A 92 -28.47 12.07 -5.83
C THR A 92 -27.08 12.51 -5.34
N LEU A 93 -26.61 13.69 -5.74
CA LEU A 93 -25.29 14.21 -5.37
C LEU A 93 -25.19 14.60 -3.89
N LEU A 94 -26.24 15.19 -3.33
CA LEU A 94 -26.29 15.62 -1.93
C LEU A 94 -26.86 14.54 -1.00
N ARG A 95 -27.09 13.32 -1.50
CA ARG A 95 -27.60 12.21 -0.70
C ARG A 95 -26.57 11.83 0.36
N THR A 96 -27.00 11.86 1.63
CA THR A 96 -26.22 11.37 2.78
C THR A 96 -26.66 9.98 3.26
N LYS A 97 -27.79 9.48 2.75
CA LYS A 97 -28.29 8.15 3.07
C LYS A 97 -27.38 7.08 2.47
N LEU A 98 -26.96 6.12 3.30
CA LEU A 98 -26.12 5.00 2.90
C LEU A 98 -26.83 4.10 1.86
N GLU A 99 -26.03 3.24 1.23
CA GLU A 99 -26.53 2.18 0.37
C GLU A 99 -27.28 1.13 1.21
N PRO A 100 -28.42 0.58 0.73
CA PRO A 100 -29.21 -0.39 1.50
C PRO A 100 -28.42 -1.62 1.95
N SER A 101 -27.48 -2.10 1.12
CA SER A 101 -26.61 -3.23 1.47
C SER A 101 -25.67 -2.91 2.64
N VAL A 102 -25.21 -1.66 2.73
CA VAL A 102 -24.36 -1.20 3.83
C VAL A 102 -25.19 -1.01 5.10
N GLU A 103 -26.42 -0.52 4.98
CA GLU A 103 -27.37 -0.43 6.11
C GLU A 103 -27.64 -1.82 6.70
N GLU A 104 -27.93 -2.82 5.86
CA GLU A 104 -28.13 -4.22 6.29
C GLU A 104 -26.90 -4.79 7.02
N TRP A 105 -25.70 -4.54 6.51
CA TRP A 105 -24.46 -4.98 7.16
C TRP A 105 -24.22 -4.32 8.51
N ILE A 106 -24.58 -3.04 8.65
CA ILE A 106 -24.48 -2.32 9.93
C ILE A 106 -25.49 -2.89 10.93
N GLU A 107 -26.74 -3.14 10.50
CA GLU A 107 -27.77 -3.73 11.34
C GLU A 107 -27.39 -5.14 11.81
N GLU A 108 -26.87 -5.98 10.91
CA GLU A 108 -26.40 -7.31 11.27
C GLU A 108 -25.20 -7.26 12.22
N GLY A 109 -24.24 -6.35 11.98
CA GLY A 109 -23.12 -6.12 12.90
C GLY A 109 -23.58 -5.69 14.30
N GLN A 110 -24.61 -4.83 14.38
CA GLN A 110 -25.21 -4.43 15.66
C GLN A 110 -25.92 -5.60 16.36
N ARG A 111 -26.64 -6.45 15.62
CA ARG A 111 -27.28 -7.66 16.17
C ARG A 111 -26.26 -8.62 16.75
N ILE A 112 -25.18 -8.91 16.00
CA ILE A 112 -24.09 -9.77 16.45
C ILE A 112 -23.44 -9.21 17.72
N SER A 113 -23.17 -7.89 17.75
CA SER A 113 -22.61 -7.22 18.94
C SER A 113 -23.54 -7.33 20.15
N ALA A 114 -24.85 -7.13 19.95
CA ALA A 114 -25.84 -7.25 21.02
C ALA A 114 -25.94 -8.69 21.55
N ASP A 115 -25.86 -9.69 20.69
CA ASP A 115 -25.89 -11.10 21.10
C ASP A 115 -24.61 -11.54 21.81
N GLN A 116 -23.44 -11.04 21.39
CA GLN A 116 -22.18 -11.24 22.11
C GLN A 116 -22.23 -10.66 23.53
N ASN A 117 -22.86 -9.50 23.70
CA ASN A 117 -22.99 -8.87 25.01
C ASN A 117 -24.01 -9.58 25.95
N LYS A 118 -24.91 -10.41 25.41
CA LYS A 118 -25.85 -11.23 26.21
C LYS A 118 -25.22 -12.54 26.72
N GLY A 119 -24.08 -12.94 26.16
CA GLY A 119 -23.35 -14.13 26.62
C GLY A 119 -22.83 -13.94 28.05
N SER A 120 -22.85 -15.01 28.86
CA SER A 120 -22.41 -14.97 30.27
C SER A 120 -20.93 -14.65 30.46
N HIS A 121 -20.14 -14.59 29.39
CA HIS A 121 -18.73 -14.20 29.40
C HIS A 121 -18.59 -12.81 28.78
N SER A 122 -18.65 -11.77 29.62
CA SER A 122 -18.16 -10.45 29.24
C SER A 122 -16.67 -10.60 28.94
N GLY A 123 -16.25 -10.24 27.72
CA GLY A 123 -14.84 -10.26 27.33
C GLY A 123 -14.00 -9.27 28.15
N LEU A 124 -12.78 -9.01 27.69
CA LEU A 124 -11.99 -7.89 28.23
C LEU A 124 -12.76 -6.58 28.08
N SER A 125 -12.57 -5.66 29.03
CA SER A 125 -13.06 -4.28 28.89
C SER A 125 -12.50 -3.64 27.62
N ASP A 126 -13.17 -2.63 27.07
CA ASP A 126 -12.68 -1.97 25.86
C ASP A 126 -11.33 -1.28 26.14
N GLU A 127 -11.15 -0.76 27.34
CA GLU A 127 -9.91 -0.19 27.83
C GLU A 127 -8.79 -1.23 27.86
N ASP A 128 -9.00 -2.40 28.49
CA ASP A 128 -7.99 -3.47 28.55
C ASP A 128 -7.66 -4.02 27.17
N ARG A 129 -8.67 -4.14 26.30
CA ARG A 129 -8.49 -4.55 24.90
C ARG A 129 -7.66 -3.53 24.13
N SER A 130 -7.93 -2.24 24.30
CA SER A 130 -7.16 -1.17 23.66
C SER A 130 -5.70 -1.15 24.15
N ALA A 131 -5.48 -1.33 25.46
CA ALA A 131 -4.15 -1.42 26.05
C ALA A 131 -3.38 -2.62 25.51
N LEU A 132 -4.05 -3.77 25.35
CA LEU A 132 -3.47 -4.96 24.72
C LEU A 132 -3.06 -4.71 23.27
N TRP A 133 -3.91 -4.07 22.46
CA TRP A 133 -3.61 -3.76 21.06
C TRP A 133 -2.52 -2.70 20.90
N GLN A 134 -2.37 -1.78 21.85
CA GLN A 134 -1.25 -0.83 21.87
C GLN A 134 0.08 -1.50 22.26
N TRP A 135 0.03 -2.45 23.20
CA TRP A 135 1.22 -3.19 23.66
C TRP A 135 1.71 -4.24 22.64
N ALA A 136 0.79 -4.95 21.99
CA ALA A 136 1.09 -6.11 21.16
C ALA A 136 2.10 -5.85 20.02
N PRO A 137 2.02 -4.75 19.24
CA PRO A 137 3.03 -4.44 18.22
C PRO A 137 4.43 -4.25 18.81
N GLY A 138 4.56 -3.62 19.97
CA GLY A 138 5.85 -3.43 20.64
C GLY A 138 6.48 -4.74 21.09
N ALA A 139 5.68 -5.63 21.68
CA ALA A 139 6.12 -6.96 22.09
C ALA A 139 6.50 -7.84 20.88
N ALA A 140 5.69 -7.83 19.83
CA ALA A 140 5.97 -8.54 18.59
C ALA A 140 7.26 -8.03 17.94
N ASN A 141 7.44 -6.71 17.86
CA ASN A 141 8.65 -6.10 17.30
C ASN A 141 9.89 -6.38 18.15
N LYS A 142 9.75 -6.52 19.47
CA LYS A 142 10.88 -6.90 20.36
C LYS A 142 11.34 -8.32 20.08
N GLU A 143 10.41 -9.25 19.83
CA GLU A 143 10.76 -10.63 19.50
C GLU A 143 11.29 -10.75 18.07
N ALA A 144 10.68 -10.04 17.11
CA ALA A 144 11.15 -9.99 15.73
C ALA A 144 12.61 -9.52 15.63
N ARG A 145 13.03 -8.54 16.45
CA ARG A 145 14.42 -8.04 16.45
C ARG A 145 15.46 -9.04 16.95
N LYS A 146 15.06 -10.04 17.73
CA LYS A 146 15.96 -11.10 18.22
C LYS A 146 16.17 -12.21 17.19
N GLN A 147 15.29 -12.31 16.20
CA GLN A 147 15.36 -13.35 15.18
C GLN A 147 16.19 -12.89 13.99
N LYS A 148 16.86 -13.85 13.34
CA LYS A 148 17.59 -13.65 12.09
C LYS A 148 16.64 -13.89 10.93
N TRP A 149 16.16 -12.82 10.29
CA TRP A 149 15.24 -12.88 9.15
C TRP A 149 15.96 -13.15 7.82
N GLY A 150 16.80 -14.19 7.79
CA GLY A 150 17.65 -14.49 6.62
C GLY A 150 18.90 -13.61 6.49
N ALA A 151 19.20 -12.77 7.49
CA ALA A 151 20.46 -12.05 7.62
C ALA A 151 21.45 -12.80 8.53
N ASP A 152 22.75 -12.61 8.32
CA ASP A 152 23.81 -13.27 9.09
C ASP A 152 23.81 -12.84 10.58
N TYR A 153 23.34 -11.63 10.87
CA TYR A 153 23.28 -11.05 12.21
C TYR A 153 21.86 -10.62 12.56
N THR A 154 21.51 -10.67 13.85
CA THR A 154 20.27 -10.08 14.36
C THR A 154 20.36 -8.55 14.34
N PHE A 155 19.23 -7.86 14.27
CA PHE A 155 19.21 -6.39 14.31
C PHE A 155 19.79 -5.84 15.62
N GLN A 156 19.62 -6.58 16.73
CA GLN A 156 20.20 -6.26 18.04
C GLN A 156 21.74 -6.36 18.04
N GLU A 157 22.29 -7.38 17.37
CA GLU A 157 23.74 -7.56 17.21
C GLU A 157 24.36 -6.48 16.32
N MET A 158 23.65 -6.05 15.28
CA MET A 158 24.07 -4.96 14.41
C MET A 158 24.12 -3.62 15.18
N GLN A 159 23.11 -3.33 16.01
CA GLN A 159 23.06 -2.09 16.80
C GLN A 159 24.10 -2.04 17.93
N ASN A 160 24.47 -3.20 18.49
CA ASN A 160 25.48 -3.31 19.57
C ASN A 160 26.93 -3.37 19.04
N GLY A 161 27.12 -3.25 17.74
CA GLY A 161 28.40 -3.47 17.07
C GLY A 161 28.67 -4.96 16.86
N ILE A 162 29.02 -5.32 15.61
CA ILE A 162 29.31 -6.69 15.17
C ILE A 162 30.54 -7.28 15.90
N GLU A 163 31.32 -6.42 16.56
CA GLU A 163 32.48 -6.79 17.38
C GLU A 163 32.12 -7.70 18.57
N ASN A 164 30.94 -7.51 19.17
CA ASN A 164 30.50 -8.20 20.38
C ASN A 164 29.63 -9.46 20.13
N VAL A 165 29.57 -9.95 18.89
CA VAL A 165 28.72 -11.08 18.52
C VAL A 165 29.34 -12.41 18.99
N VAL A 166 28.64 -13.08 19.91
CA VAL A 166 29.06 -14.36 20.54
C VAL A 166 28.86 -15.56 19.60
N THR A 167 28.02 -15.44 18.56
CA THR A 167 27.83 -16.52 17.60
C THR A 167 28.99 -16.53 16.60
N GLY A 168 29.96 -17.41 16.81
CA GLY A 168 31.25 -17.49 16.11
C GLY A 168 31.24 -17.86 14.61
N LEU A 169 30.39 -17.23 13.80
CA LEU A 169 30.60 -17.11 12.36
C LEU A 169 30.77 -15.62 12.03
N ARG A 170 31.99 -15.11 12.23
CA ARG A 170 32.44 -13.84 11.64
C ARG A 170 32.69 -14.11 10.16
N ARG A 171 31.70 -13.92 9.30
CA ARG A 171 31.95 -13.69 7.88
C ARG A 171 31.99 -12.19 7.68
N GLU A 172 33.03 -11.74 6.97
CA GLU A 172 33.29 -10.33 6.69
C GLU A 172 32.06 -9.73 6.01
N LEU A 173 31.54 -8.66 6.61
CA LEU A 173 30.54 -7.81 6.00
C LEU A 173 31.21 -7.20 4.77
N VAL A 174 30.80 -7.61 3.56
CA VAL A 174 31.14 -6.86 2.34
C VAL A 174 30.32 -5.58 2.43
N GLU A 175 30.96 -4.54 2.97
CA GLU A 175 30.42 -3.20 2.95
C GLU A 175 30.28 -2.77 1.47
N PRO A 176 29.11 -2.28 1.04
CA PRO A 176 29.02 -1.64 -0.27
C PRO A 176 30.00 -0.45 -0.27
N PRO A 177 30.78 -0.24 -1.34
CA PRO A 177 31.77 0.84 -1.39
C PRO A 177 31.07 2.19 -1.15
N ASP A 178 31.58 2.95 -0.19
CA ASP A 178 31.29 4.37 0.00
C ASP A 178 31.83 5.11 -1.23
N ASP A 179 30.94 5.44 -2.17
CA ASP A 179 31.21 6.45 -3.19
C ASP A 179 31.10 7.85 -2.55
N GLU A 180 31.97 8.15 -1.57
CA GLU A 180 32.32 9.51 -1.18
C GLU A 180 33.67 9.84 -1.82
N ALA A 181 33.63 10.11 -3.13
CA ALA A 181 34.71 10.76 -3.85
C ALA A 181 34.48 12.29 -3.82
N ASP A 182 34.87 12.91 -2.71
CA ASP A 182 35.29 14.32 -2.71
C ASP A 182 36.67 14.39 -3.39
N GLU A 183 36.70 14.79 -4.65
CA GLU A 183 37.91 15.33 -5.29
C GLU A 183 37.61 16.77 -5.74
N ASP A 184 37.99 17.72 -4.89
CA ASP A 184 38.23 19.12 -5.22
C ASP A 184 39.29 19.21 -6.33
N ILE A 185 38.92 19.62 -7.55
CA ILE A 185 39.86 20.18 -8.55
C ILE A 185 39.21 21.35 -9.29
N ASP A 186 39.60 22.55 -8.83
CA ASP A 186 39.93 23.80 -9.54
C ASP A 186 38.93 24.55 -10.44
N GLU A 187 38.75 25.82 -10.06
CA GLU A 187 38.36 26.98 -10.88
C GLU A 187 39.22 27.07 -12.16
N ASP A 188 38.57 27.13 -13.32
CA ASP A 188 38.91 28.14 -14.34
C ASP A 188 37.67 28.41 -15.19
N GLY A 189 37.30 29.69 -15.26
CA GLY A 189 36.21 30.16 -16.08
C GLY A 189 36.60 30.29 -17.54
N ASP A 190 35.67 30.01 -18.44
CA ASP A 190 35.48 30.82 -19.64
C ASP A 190 34.07 30.64 -20.19
N ASP A 191 33.65 31.73 -20.80
CA ASP A 191 32.31 32.22 -21.13
C ASP A 191 31.86 31.73 -22.53
N PHE A 192 30.59 32.03 -22.90
CA PHE A 192 29.95 31.90 -24.24
C PHE A 192 29.47 30.47 -24.65
N ASP A 193 28.31 30.26 -25.28
CA ASP A 193 27.27 31.14 -25.83
C ASP A 193 25.98 30.34 -26.10
N GLU A 194 24.90 31.08 -26.32
CA GLU A 194 23.56 30.67 -26.71
C GLU A 194 23.44 30.02 -28.11
N ASP A 195 22.21 29.54 -28.37
CA ASP A 195 21.56 29.17 -29.63
C ASP A 195 21.74 27.73 -30.14
N ASP A 196 20.83 27.10 -30.87
CA ASP A 196 19.37 27.08 -31.09
C ASP A 196 19.21 26.00 -32.21
N ASP A 197 18.00 25.51 -32.46
CA ASP A 197 17.59 24.77 -33.67
C ASP A 197 18.14 23.32 -33.87
N GLU A 198 17.43 22.33 -34.40
CA GLU A 198 16.08 22.19 -34.94
C GLU A 198 15.81 20.66 -35.10
N GLU A 199 14.56 20.36 -35.41
CA GLU A 199 13.91 19.07 -35.64
C GLU A 199 14.57 18.19 -36.72
N ASP A 200 14.39 16.86 -36.64
CA ASP A 200 13.89 16.10 -37.79
C ASP A 200 13.42 14.67 -37.42
N GLU A 201 12.29 14.32 -38.03
CA GLU A 201 11.54 13.08 -37.92
C GLU A 201 12.08 11.97 -38.87
N ASP A 202 11.53 10.77 -38.65
CA ASP A 202 11.16 9.75 -39.65
C ASP A 202 12.13 8.60 -40.05
N LYS A 203 11.61 7.39 -39.77
CA LYS A 203 11.59 6.15 -40.57
C LYS A 203 12.90 5.35 -40.73
N MET A 204 12.81 4.04 -40.47
CA MET A 204 12.70 3.00 -41.52
C MET A 204 12.64 1.57 -40.94
N ASP A 205 11.86 0.76 -41.64
CA ASP A 205 11.42 -0.62 -41.43
C ASP A 205 12.50 -1.72 -41.40
N VAL A 206 12.11 -2.83 -40.71
CA VAL A 206 12.20 -4.26 -41.09
C VAL A 206 13.45 -4.79 -41.81
N GLU A 207 14.11 -5.79 -41.20
CA GLU A 207 14.35 -7.10 -41.83
C GLU A 207 14.90 -8.15 -40.84
N GLU A 208 14.18 -9.27 -40.67
CA GLU A 208 14.77 -10.57 -40.31
C GLU A 208 15.62 -11.07 -41.48
N PRO A 209 16.69 -11.84 -41.22
CA PRO A 209 16.61 -13.21 -41.74
C PRO A 209 17.30 -14.29 -40.88
N LYS A 210 16.56 -15.40 -40.81
CA LYS A 210 17.00 -16.77 -41.13
C LYS A 210 17.71 -17.61 -40.06
N ALA A 211 16.97 -18.65 -39.68
CA ALA A 211 17.41 -19.85 -38.99
C ALA A 211 18.52 -20.61 -39.74
N GLU A 212 19.50 -21.08 -38.98
CA GLU A 212 20.21 -22.33 -39.26
C GLU A 212 20.25 -23.18 -38.00
N ALA A 213 19.62 -24.36 -38.10
CA ALA A 213 19.73 -25.43 -37.14
C ALA A 213 21.05 -26.18 -37.37
N THR A 214 21.84 -26.36 -36.32
CA THR A 214 22.74 -27.52 -36.20
C THR A 214 22.61 -28.13 -34.82
N SER A 215 22.40 -29.45 -34.85
CA SER A 215 22.21 -30.36 -33.73
C SER A 215 23.52 -30.63 -32.98
N ALA A 216 23.48 -30.66 -31.65
CA ALA A 216 24.30 -31.59 -30.87
C ALA A 216 23.69 -31.80 -29.48
N ALA A 217 23.32 -33.05 -29.21
CA ALA A 217 22.86 -33.53 -27.93
C ALA A 217 23.98 -33.48 -26.87
N ALA A 218 23.69 -32.96 -25.69
CA ALA A 218 24.45 -33.23 -24.48
C ALA A 218 23.48 -33.36 -23.30
N THR A 219 23.32 -34.61 -22.88
CA THR A 219 22.68 -35.09 -21.67
C THR A 219 23.28 -34.39 -20.45
N GLY A 220 22.43 -33.78 -19.61
CA GLY A 220 22.88 -33.07 -18.42
C GLY A 220 21.74 -32.87 -17.42
N THR A 221 21.30 -33.97 -16.81
CA THR A 221 20.36 -33.98 -15.69
C THR A 221 21.02 -33.31 -14.48
N LEU A 222 20.72 -32.04 -14.22
CA LEU A 222 21.04 -31.39 -12.94
C LEU A 222 19.75 -31.22 -12.14
N SER A 223 19.58 -32.17 -11.22
CA SER A 223 18.57 -32.19 -10.18
C SER A 223 18.60 -30.89 -9.36
N ARG A 224 17.49 -30.15 -9.38
CA ARG A 224 17.27 -28.99 -8.52
C ARG A 224 17.11 -29.49 -7.08
N PRO A 225 17.92 -29.07 -6.09
CA PRO A 225 17.69 -29.48 -4.71
C PRO A 225 16.39 -28.84 -4.20
N VAL A 226 15.40 -29.67 -3.91
CA VAL A 226 14.18 -29.29 -3.22
C VAL A 226 14.56 -28.97 -1.77
N ILE A 227 14.54 -27.69 -1.40
CA ILE A 227 14.64 -27.26 -0.01
C ILE A 227 13.28 -27.56 0.64
N THR A 228 13.12 -28.79 1.13
CA THR A 228 12.00 -29.15 2.01
C THR A 228 12.34 -28.67 3.41
N THR A 229 12.07 -27.39 3.69
CA THR A 229 12.03 -26.89 5.07
C THR A 229 10.73 -26.13 5.30
N GLN A 230 9.62 -26.78 4.96
CA GLN A 230 8.30 -26.37 5.42
C GLN A 230 7.83 -27.41 6.43
N MET A 231 7.59 -26.98 7.66
CA MET A 231 6.98 -27.85 8.66
C MET A 231 5.61 -28.32 8.15
N PRO A 232 5.27 -29.61 8.30
CA PRO A 232 4.00 -30.13 7.83
C PRO A 232 2.84 -29.41 8.53
N LEU A 233 1.84 -28.99 7.76
CA LEU A 233 0.66 -28.22 8.21
C LEU A 233 -0.07 -28.84 9.41
N GLN A 234 0.07 -30.15 9.60
CA GLN A 234 -0.45 -30.88 10.75
C GLN A 234 0.11 -30.37 12.09
N ILE A 235 1.37 -29.92 12.11
CA ILE A 235 2.02 -29.36 13.29
C ILE A 235 1.48 -27.95 13.57
N VAL A 236 1.31 -27.13 12.52
CA VAL A 236 0.73 -25.78 12.64
C VAL A 236 -0.69 -25.84 13.19
N HIS A 237 -1.51 -26.75 12.67
CA HIS A 237 -2.90 -26.93 13.14
C HIS A 237 -2.96 -27.39 14.60
N LYS A 238 -2.01 -28.22 15.04
CA LYS A 238 -1.91 -28.66 16.44
C LYS A 238 -1.58 -27.51 17.40
N TYR A 239 -0.68 -26.60 17.02
CA TYR A 239 -0.38 -25.41 17.82
C TYR A 239 -1.54 -24.41 17.87
N MET A 240 -2.32 -24.28 16.79
CA MET A 240 -3.48 -23.37 16.78
C MET A 240 -4.69 -23.92 17.54
N THR A 241 -4.84 -25.24 17.64
CA THR A 241 -6.01 -25.88 18.26
C THR A 241 -5.79 -26.33 19.70
N THR A 242 -4.54 -26.55 20.12
CA THR A 242 -4.21 -26.90 21.50
C THR A 242 -3.22 -25.89 22.06
N GLY A 243 -3.74 -24.89 22.78
CA GLY A 243 -2.92 -23.96 23.54
C GLY A 243 -2.25 -24.66 24.71
N ARG A 244 -0.96 -24.96 24.56
CA ARG A 244 0.02 -25.08 25.64
C ARG A 244 1.38 -24.64 25.13
#